data_AF-A0A8C2M2K3-F1
#
_entry.id   AF-A0A8C2M2K3-F1
#
_cell.length_a   1.000
_cell.length_b   1.000
_cell.length_c   1.000
_cell.angle_alpha   90.00
_cell.angle_beta   90.00
_cell.angle_gamma   90.00
#
_symmetry.space_group_name_H-M   'P 1'
#
loop_
_entity.id
_entity.type
_entity.pdbx_description
1 polymer ?
#
loop_
_entity_poly.entity_id
_entity_poly.type
_entity_poly.pdbx_seq_one_letter_code
_entity_poly.pdbx_strand_id
1 'polypeptide(L)' 'MAVAGSWQRSLCESEQARVQAAQKHTLVWTLRQRPPADWNLPLPQEKDK' A
#
# COMPACT_ATOMS: atom_id res chain seq x y z
N MET A 1 -27.20 -17.43 8.26
CA MET A 1 -25.74 -17.25 8.06
C MET A 1 -25.46 -17.49 6.58
N ALA A 2 -25.08 -16.46 5.83
CA ALA A 2 -24.78 -16.61 4.40
C ALA A 2 -23.47 -17.38 4.25
N VAL A 3 -23.53 -18.60 3.71
CA VAL A 3 -22.33 -19.31 3.25
C VAL A 3 -21.81 -18.54 2.06
N ALA A 4 -20.71 -17.82 2.26
CA ALA A 4 -20.00 -17.18 1.17
C ALA A 4 -19.68 -18.25 0.10
N GLY A 5 -20.14 -18.01 -1.13
CA GLY A 5 -19.90 -18.83 -2.30
C GLY A 5 -18.40 -18.99 -2.59
N SER A 6 -18.06 -20.02 -3.38
CA SER A 6 -16.66 -20.41 -3.67
C SER A 6 -15.75 -19.24 -4.08
N TRP A 7 -16.26 -18.30 -4.88
CA TRP A 7 -15.52 -17.12 -5.31
C TRP A 7 -15.08 -16.20 -4.18
N GLN A 8 -15.91 -16.03 -3.15
CA GLN A 8 -15.60 -15.19 -2.00
C GLN A 8 -14.51 -15.83 -1.14
N ARG A 9 -14.49 -17.16 -1.03
CA ARG A 9 -13.38 -17.88 -0.37
C ARG A 9 -12.09 -17.75 -1.15
N SER A 10 -12.12 -17.98 -2.47
CA SER A 10 -10.93 -17.82 -3.31
C SER A 10 -10.36 -16.40 -3.27
N LEU A 11 -11.22 -15.38 -3.19
CA LEU A 11 -10.79 -13.99 -3.04
C LEU A 11 -10.14 -13.75 -1.67
N CYS A 12 -10.74 -14.24 -0.59
CA CYS A 12 -10.17 -14.14 0.75
C CYS A 12 -8.81 -14.86 0.85
N GLU A 13 -8.69 -16.07 0.31
CA GLU A 13 -7.46 -16.86 0.32
C GLU A 13 -6.34 -16.17 -0.48
N SER A 14 -6.67 -15.62 -1.65
CA SER A 14 -5.74 -14.86 -2.49
C SER A 14 -5.23 -13.59 -1.77
N GLU A 15 -6.13 -12.81 -1.17
CA GLU A 15 -5.74 -11.61 -0.42
C GLU A 15 -4.91 -11.96 0.83
N GLN A 16 -5.27 -13.02 1.54
CA GLN A 16 -4.51 -13.48 2.70
C GLN A 16 -3.09 -13.90 2.29
N ALA A 17 -2.93 -14.59 1.16
CA ALA A 17 -1.62 -14.94 0.62
C ALA A 17 -0.79 -13.69 0.24
N ARG A 18 -1.41 -12.69 -0.39
CA ARG A 18 -0.78 -11.40 -0.73
C ARG A 18 -0.28 -10.66 0.51
N VAL A 19 -1.10 -10.56 1.55
CA VAL A 19 -0.75 -9.89 2.82
C VAL A 19 0.39 -10.62 3.53
N GLN A 20 0.37 -11.95 3.57
CA GLN A 20 1.44 -12.75 4.17
C GLN A 20 2.76 -12.63 3.39
N ALA A 21 2.71 -12.59 2.07
CA ALA A 21 3.90 -12.34 1.24
C ALA A 21 4.45 -10.93 1.44
N ALA A 22 3.58 -9.92 1.54
CA ALA A 22 3.98 -8.54 1.82
C ALA A 22 4.56 -8.38 3.23
N GLN A 23 4.16 -9.16 4.23
CA GLN A 23 4.78 -9.13 5.56
C GLN A 23 6.24 -9.63 5.56
N LYS A 24 6.61 -10.53 4.63
CA LYS A 24 7.98 -11.06 4.52
C LYS A 24 8.96 -10.06 3.90
N HIS A 25 8.45 -9.11 3.12
CA HIS A 25 9.24 -8.03 2.55
C HIS A 25 8.98 -6.76 3.37
N THR A 26 9.96 -6.30 4.14
CA THR A 26 9.88 -5.00 4.83
C THR A 26 9.42 -3.95 3.82
N LEU A 27 8.23 -3.39 4.04
CA LEU A 27 7.65 -2.40 3.15
C LEU A 27 8.66 -1.26 2.98
N VAL A 28 9.21 -1.12 1.77
CA VAL A 28 10.08 0.01 1.41
C VAL A 28 9.31 1.33 1.62
N TRP A 29 7.98 1.26 1.54
CA TRP A 29 7.06 2.35 1.84
C TRP A 29 6.22 2.01 3.06
N THR A 30 6.57 2.58 4.20
CA THR A 30 5.64 2.64 5.34
C THR A 30 4.35 3.32 4.90
N LEU A 31 3.20 2.70 5.22
CA LEU A 31 1.88 3.25 4.91
C LEU A 31 1.71 4.58 5.66
N ARG A 32 1.85 5.71 4.97
CA ARG A 32 1.73 7.03 5.58
C ARG A 32 0.25 7.36 5.76
N GLN A 33 -0.17 7.60 7.00
CA GLN A 33 -1.53 8.08 7.28
C GLN A 33 -1.74 9.55 6.90
N ARG A 34 -0.66 10.31 6.69
CA ARG A 34 -0.70 11.73 6.32
C ARG A 34 0.38 12.04 5.29
N PRO A 35 0.14 12.99 4.38
CA PRO A 35 1.18 13.48 3.49
C PRO A 35 2.30 14.18 4.29
N PRO A 36 3.53 14.20 3.75
CA PRO A 36 4.63 15.00 4.31
C PRO A 36 4.27 16.49 4.42
N ALA A 37 4.78 17.15 5.45
CA ALA A 37 4.50 18.57 5.70
C ALA A 37 5.04 19.48 4.58
N ASP A 38 6.10 19.05 3.92
CA ASP A 38 6.81 19.72 2.82
C ASP A 38 6.23 19.40 1.44
N TRP A 39 5.18 18.58 1.35
CA TRP A 39 4.59 18.18 0.06
C TRP A 39 4.05 19.35 -0.76
N ASN A 40 3.67 20.43 -0.08
CA ASN A 40 3.15 21.65 -0.70
C ASN A 40 4.25 22.65 -1.07
N LEU A 41 5.52 22.33 -0.81
CA LEU A 41 6.62 23.24 -1.14
C LEU A 41 6.93 23.15 -2.64
N PRO A 42 7.18 24.29 -3.30
CA PRO A 42 7.63 24.27 -4.67
C PRO A 42 8.98 23.55 -4.74
N LEU A 43 9.19 22.79 -5.81
CA LEU A 43 10.48 22.15 -6.08
C LEU A 43 11.57 23.23 -6.10
N PRO A 44 12.75 22.99 -5.51
CA PRO A 44 13.87 23.91 -5.64
C PRO A 44 14.14 24.11 -7.13
N GLN A 45 14.01 25.34 -7.62
CA GLN A 45 14.46 25.64 -8.98
C GLN A 45 15.97 25.43 -8.98
N GLU A 46 16.44 24.44 -9.74
CA GLU A 46 17.82 24.44 -10.20
C GLU A 46 18.01 25.78 -10.89
N LYS A 47 18.82 26.65 -10.27
CA LYS A 47 19.26 27.86 -10.94
C LYS A 47 20.13 27.35 -12.08
N ASP A 48 19.57 27.31 -13.28
CA ASP A 48 20.32 27.06 -14.51
C ASP A 48 21.61 27.88 -14.45
N LYS A 49 22.73 27.17 -14.47
CA LYS A 49 24.07 27.75 -14.50
C LYS A 49 24.53 27.84 -15.94
#